data_AF-A0A537CCH0-F1
#
_entry.id   AF-A0A537CCH0-F1
#
_cell.length_a   1.000
_cell.length_b   1.000
_cell.length_c   1.000
_cell.angle_alpha   90.00
_cell.angle_beta   90.00
_cell.angle_gamma   90.00
#
_symmetry.space_group_name_H-M   'P 1'
#
loop_
_entity.id
_entity.type
_entity.pdbx_description
1 polymer ?
#
loop_
_entity_poly.entity_id
_entity_poly.type
_entity_poly.pdbx_seq_one_letter_code
_entity_poly.pdbx_strand_id
1 'polypeptide(L)'
;IRDEKAQRALKGVMMELDDCAFPLLEGMAAASEPEVAFRDVDIALLVGARPRGPGMERKDLLEANGKIFAPQGRALDKVARRDVKVLVVGNPANTNCLIAMKNAPGLKPAQFTGMMRL
;
A
#
# COMPACT_ATOMS: atom_id res chain seq x y z
N ILE A 1 -7.29 -0.84 8.51
CA ILE A 1 -8.64 -0.28 8.29
C ILE A 1 -9.65 -1.23 8.93
N ARG A 2 -10.27 -0.80 10.05
CA ARG A 2 -11.33 -1.53 10.77
C ARG A 2 -12.73 -1.19 10.20
N ASP A 3 -12.82 -1.08 8.88
CA ASP A 3 -14.08 -0.76 8.19
C ASP A 3 -14.72 -2.06 7.74
N GLU A 4 -15.85 -2.43 8.35
CA GLU A 4 -16.54 -3.69 8.04
C GLU A 4 -17.00 -3.78 6.58
N LYS A 5 -17.40 -2.66 5.98
CA LYS A 5 -17.84 -2.62 4.58
C LYS A 5 -16.66 -2.93 3.67
N ALA A 6 -15.49 -2.34 3.93
CA ALA A 6 -14.28 -2.62 3.17
C ALA A 6 -13.81 -4.08 3.34
N GLN A 7 -13.90 -4.64 4.55
CA GLN A 7 -13.54 -6.04 4.80
C GLN A 7 -14.47 -7.02 4.09
N ARG A 8 -15.79 -6.73 4.06
CA ARG A 8 -16.75 -7.54 3.28
C ARG A 8 -16.48 -7.48 1.79
N ALA A 9 -16.20 -6.29 1.25
CA ALA A 9 -15.86 -6.13 -0.17
C ALA A 9 -14.56 -6.89 -0.53
N LEU A 10 -13.52 -6.79 0.31
CA LEU A 10 -12.27 -7.54 0.13
C LEU A 10 -12.52 -9.06 0.12
N LYS A 11 -13.37 -9.56 1.02
CA LYS A 11 -13.75 -10.98 1.03
C LYS A 11 -14.43 -11.40 -0.28
N GLY A 12 -15.29 -10.55 -0.85
CA GLY A 12 -15.89 -10.79 -2.16
C GLY A 12 -14.84 -10.95 -3.26
N VAL A 13 -13.87 -10.03 -3.32
CA VAL A 13 -12.76 -10.10 -4.30
C VAL A 13 -11.91 -11.36 -4.13
N MET A 14 -11.66 -11.78 -2.88
CA MET A 14 -10.96 -13.04 -2.61
C MET A 14 -11.73 -14.25 -3.17
N MET A 15 -13.05 -14.29 -3.01
CA MET A 15 -13.89 -15.35 -3.58
C MET A 15 -13.82 -15.37 -5.12
N GLU A 16 -13.86 -14.20 -5.77
CA GLU A 16 -13.72 -14.11 -7.23
C GLU A 16 -12.34 -14.61 -7.72
N LEU A 17 -11.27 -14.41 -6.93
CA LEU A 17 -9.93 -14.94 -7.22
C LEU A 17 -9.87 -16.47 -7.05
N ASP A 18 -10.51 -17.02 -6.01
CA ASP A 18 -10.62 -18.46 -5.79
C ASP A 18 -11.38 -19.14 -6.94
N ASP A 19 -12.49 -18.54 -7.38
CA ASP A 19 -13.34 -19.06 -8.47
C ASP A 19 -12.62 -19.10 -9.83
N CYS A 20 -11.55 -18.31 -10.00
CA CYS A 20 -10.74 -18.32 -11.21
C CYS A 20 -9.78 -19.53 -11.29
N ALA A 21 -9.59 -20.30 -10.19
CA ALA A 21 -8.74 -21.48 -10.12
C ALA A 21 -7.33 -21.27 -10.72
N PHE A 22 -6.72 -20.11 -10.44
CA PHE A 22 -5.42 -19.76 -11.01
C PHE A 22 -4.32 -20.71 -10.50
N PRO A 23 -3.59 -21.41 -11.40
CA PRO A 23 -2.56 -22.37 -11.00
C PRO A 23 -1.32 -21.71 -10.37
N LEU A 24 -1.17 -20.39 -10.52
CA LEU A 24 -0.07 -19.62 -9.93
C LEU A 24 -0.44 -19.00 -8.57
N LEU A 25 -1.70 -19.12 -8.14
CA LEU A 25 -2.18 -18.56 -6.89
C LEU A 25 -2.10 -19.62 -5.78
N GLU A 26 -0.93 -19.74 -5.17
CA GLU A 26 -0.66 -20.72 -4.11
C GLU A 26 -1.35 -20.37 -2.78
N GLY A 27 -1.74 -19.10 -2.58
CA GLY A 27 -2.44 -18.67 -1.38
C GLY A 27 -2.76 -17.18 -1.37
N MET A 28 -3.69 -16.80 -0.50
CA MET A 28 -4.11 -15.42 -0.30
C MET A 28 -4.43 -15.15 1.18
N ALA A 29 -4.18 -13.93 1.64
CA ALA A 29 -4.52 -13.50 2.99
C ALA A 29 -5.03 -12.06 2.97
N ALA A 30 -6.11 -11.80 3.72
CA ALA A 30 -6.59 -10.45 3.99
C ALA A 30 -6.02 -9.93 5.30
N ALA A 31 -5.66 -8.64 5.33
CA ALA A 31 -5.16 -7.99 6.52
C ALA A 31 -5.69 -6.56 6.63
N SER A 32 -6.06 -6.15 7.85
CA SER A 32 -6.43 -4.77 8.18
C SER A 32 -5.27 -3.97 8.77
N GLU A 33 -4.24 -4.65 9.27
CA GLU A 33 -3.06 -4.07 9.91
C GLU A 33 -1.85 -4.13 8.96
N PRO A 34 -1.14 -3.01 8.72
CA PRO A 34 -0.03 -2.97 7.75
C PRO A 34 1.10 -3.96 8.06
N GLU A 35 1.45 -4.19 9.32
CA GLU A 35 2.51 -5.13 9.69
C GLU A 35 2.14 -6.60 9.41
N VAL A 36 0.86 -6.93 9.37
CA VAL A 36 0.41 -8.26 8.94
C VAL A 36 0.45 -8.35 7.42
N ALA A 37 -0.05 -7.30 6.74
CA ALA A 37 -0.10 -7.24 5.28
C ALA A 37 1.29 -7.23 4.61
N PHE A 38 2.29 -6.62 5.26
CA PHE A 38 3.64 -6.45 4.71
C PHE A 38 4.66 -7.44 5.26
N ARG A 39 4.24 -8.42 6.06
CA ARG A 39 5.16 -9.42 6.59
C ARG A 39 5.79 -10.23 5.46
N ASP A 40 7.11 -10.23 5.42
CA ASP A 40 7.92 -11.03 4.49
C ASP A 40 7.62 -10.83 2.99
N VAL A 41 7.00 -9.69 2.62
CA VAL A 41 6.67 -9.41 1.21
C VAL A 41 7.93 -9.12 0.37
N ASP A 42 7.99 -9.71 -0.83
CA ASP A 42 9.01 -9.40 -1.83
C ASP A 42 8.61 -8.18 -2.69
N ILE A 43 7.31 -7.94 -2.88
CA ILE A 43 6.76 -6.81 -3.67
C ILE A 43 5.60 -6.16 -2.90
N ALA A 44 5.59 -4.83 -2.84
CA ALA A 44 4.51 -4.04 -2.25
C ALA A 44 3.93 -3.04 -3.26
N LEU A 45 2.66 -3.20 -3.59
CA LEU A 45 1.91 -2.29 -4.48
C LEU A 45 1.01 -1.38 -3.64
N LEU A 46 1.41 -0.13 -3.43
CA LEU A 46 0.68 0.83 -2.60
C LEU A 46 -0.33 1.62 -3.45
N VAL A 47 -1.51 1.02 -3.63
CA VAL A 47 -2.60 1.54 -4.47
C VAL A 47 -3.53 2.48 -3.72
N GLY A 48 -3.89 2.14 -2.48
CA GLY A 48 -4.84 2.90 -1.68
C GLY A 48 -4.29 4.26 -1.25
N ALA A 49 -4.98 5.34 -1.62
CA ALA A 49 -4.69 6.71 -1.22
C ALA A 49 -5.98 7.46 -0.90
N ARG A 50 -5.88 8.61 -0.24
CA ARG A 50 -7.04 9.48 -0.02
C ARG A 50 -7.40 10.16 -1.35
N PRO A 51 -8.61 9.95 -1.91
CA PRO A 51 -9.04 10.70 -3.08
C PRO A 51 -9.30 12.17 -2.71
N ARG A 52 -9.12 13.07 -3.68
CA ARG A 52 -9.43 14.49 -3.49
C ARG A 52 -10.93 14.67 -3.36
N GLY A 53 -11.37 15.27 -2.25
CA GLY A 53 -12.78 15.60 -2.01
C GLY A 53 -13.15 17.01 -2.49
N PRO A 54 -14.45 17.34 -2.59
CA PRO A 54 -14.92 18.70 -2.83
C PRO A 54 -14.37 19.67 -1.78
N GLY A 55 -13.88 20.83 -2.21
CA GLY A 55 -13.31 21.87 -1.32
C GLY A 55 -11.94 21.56 -0.73
N MET A 56 -11.34 20.39 -1.01
CA MET A 56 -10.04 20.01 -0.48
C MET A 56 -8.90 20.76 -1.18
N GLU A 57 -8.09 21.48 -0.40
CA GLU A 57 -6.86 22.10 -0.89
C GLU A 57 -5.76 21.06 -1.08
N ARG A 58 -4.69 21.45 -1.79
CA ARG A 58 -3.54 20.57 -2.01
C ARG A 58 -2.86 20.18 -0.70
N LYS A 59 -2.77 21.10 0.27
CA LYS A 59 -2.14 20.85 1.58
C LYS A 59 -2.90 19.76 2.35
N ASP A 60 -4.24 19.84 2.37
CA ASP A 60 -5.10 18.90 3.07
C ASP A 60 -4.97 17.48 2.48
N LEU A 61 -4.89 17.40 1.15
CA LEU A 61 -4.67 16.13 0.45
C LEU A 61 -3.31 15.51 0.80
N LEU A 62 -2.26 16.34 0.85
CA LEU A 62 -0.91 15.89 1.21
C LEU A 62 -0.83 15.45 2.68
N GLU A 63 -1.45 16.18 3.61
CA GLU A 63 -1.52 15.80 5.01
C GLU A 63 -2.31 14.51 5.23
N ALA A 64 -3.44 14.35 4.55
CA ALA A 64 -4.26 13.15 4.63
C ALA A 64 -3.51 11.93 4.10
N ASN A 65 -2.81 12.04 2.97
CA ASN A 65 -1.98 10.96 2.45
C ASN A 65 -0.73 10.73 3.31
N GLY A 66 -0.15 11.77 3.93
CA GLY A 66 0.93 11.61 4.90
C GLY A 66 0.57 10.67 6.04
N LYS A 67 -0.67 10.75 6.55
CA LYS A 67 -1.22 9.83 7.56
C LYS A 67 -1.42 8.39 7.09
N ILE A 68 -1.39 8.14 5.77
CA ILE A 68 -1.52 6.80 5.17
C ILE A 68 -0.12 6.23 4.87
N PHE A 69 0.69 6.97 4.14
CA PHE A 69 1.96 6.46 3.61
C PHE A 69 3.09 6.46 4.65
N ALA A 70 3.05 7.34 5.66
CA ALA A 70 4.08 7.32 6.71
C ALA A 70 3.99 6.05 7.60
N PRO A 71 2.81 5.64 8.11
CA PRO A 71 2.68 4.35 8.79
C PRO A 71 2.98 3.14 7.90
N GLN A 72 2.61 3.16 6.62
CA GLN A 72 2.94 2.08 5.68
C GLN A 72 4.44 1.95 5.47
N GLY A 73 5.15 3.07 5.31
CA GLY A 73 6.62 3.10 5.24
C GLY A 73 7.25 2.46 6.48
N ARG A 74 6.81 2.84 7.68
CA ARG A 74 7.31 2.24 8.93
C ARG A 74 7.02 0.74 9.04
N ALA A 75 5.86 0.28 8.57
CA ALA A 75 5.52 -1.13 8.60
C ALA A 75 6.40 -1.93 7.62
N LEU A 76 6.60 -1.45 6.39
CA LEU A 76 7.54 -2.04 5.44
C LEU A 76 8.94 -2.11 6.03
N ASP A 77 9.41 -1.03 6.65
CA ASP A 77 10.71 -0.97 7.30
C ASP A 77 10.90 -2.03 8.38
N LYS A 78 9.83 -2.35 9.11
CA LYS A 78 9.86 -3.30 10.22
C LYS A 78 9.76 -4.75 9.79
N VAL A 79 8.86 -5.08 8.85
CA VAL A 79 8.44 -6.47 8.60
C VAL A 79 8.62 -6.98 7.18
N ALA A 80 8.88 -6.10 6.19
CA ALA A 80 9.12 -6.55 4.83
C ALA A 80 10.53 -7.13 4.68
N ARG A 81 10.74 -7.88 3.59
CA ARG A 81 12.09 -8.33 3.25
C ARG A 81 13.00 -7.15 2.96
N ARG A 82 14.29 -7.29 3.27
CA ARG A 82 15.26 -6.19 3.10
C ARG A 82 15.45 -5.77 1.64
N ASP A 83 15.14 -6.65 0.70
CA ASP A 83 15.20 -6.44 -0.74
C ASP A 83 13.82 -6.19 -1.40
N VAL A 84 12.78 -5.90 -0.61
CA VAL A 84 11.42 -5.61 -1.10
C VAL A 84 11.41 -4.54 -2.21
N LYS A 85 10.57 -4.72 -3.22
CA LYS A 85 10.31 -3.71 -4.27
C LYS A 85 8.98 -3.01 -4.01
N VAL A 86 9.01 -1.69 -3.86
CA VAL A 86 7.83 -0.89 -3.53
C VAL A 86 7.43 -0.02 -4.73
N LEU A 87 6.19 -0.18 -5.18
CA LEU A 87 5.58 0.66 -6.22
C LEU A 87 4.39 1.43 -5.62
N VAL A 88 4.45 2.76 -5.68
CA VAL A 88 3.36 3.63 -5.26
C VAL A 88 2.54 4.04 -6.47
N VAL A 89 1.25 3.71 -6.41
CA VAL A 89 0.25 4.03 -7.44
C VAL A 89 -0.71 5.11 -6.93
N GLY A 90 -1.04 5.09 -5.64
CA GLY A 90 -1.97 6.04 -5.03
C GLY A 90 -1.49 7.50 -5.15
N ASN A 91 -2.34 8.37 -5.68
CA ASN A 91 -1.98 9.76 -5.96
C ASN A 91 -1.96 10.66 -4.71
N PRO A 92 -1.08 11.68 -4.66
CA PRO A 92 -0.03 12.01 -5.63
C PRO A 92 1.19 11.06 -5.54
N ALA A 93 1.40 10.23 -6.56
CA ALA A 93 2.25 9.04 -6.47
C ALA A 93 3.69 9.35 -6.06
N ASN A 94 4.33 10.35 -6.67
CA ASN A 94 5.72 10.71 -6.38
C ASN A 94 5.89 11.23 -4.94
N THR A 95 4.97 12.06 -4.44
CA THR A 95 5.05 12.59 -3.08
C THR A 95 4.73 11.52 -2.05
N ASN A 96 3.74 10.66 -2.32
CA ASN A 96 3.43 9.51 -1.45
C ASN A 96 4.60 8.53 -1.38
N CYS A 97 5.26 8.27 -2.50
CA CYS A 97 6.50 7.49 -2.59
C CYS A 97 7.61 8.10 -1.71
N LEU A 98 7.82 9.41 -1.81
CA LEU A 98 8.78 10.11 -0.98
C LEU A 98 8.46 9.98 0.52
N ILE A 99 7.19 10.13 0.91
CA ILE A 99 6.76 9.97 2.30
C ILE A 99 7.04 8.56 2.82
N ALA A 100 6.63 7.52 2.07
CA ALA A 100 6.85 6.13 2.47
C ALA A 100 8.34 5.82 2.62
N MET A 101 9.14 6.22 1.63
CA MET A 101 10.60 6.04 1.63
C MET A 101 11.27 6.74 2.82
N LYS A 102 10.87 7.98 3.14
CA LYS A 102 11.45 8.72 4.29
C LYS A 102 11.07 8.15 5.65
N ASN A 103 10.03 7.32 5.70
CA ASN A 103 9.60 6.62 6.91
C ASN A 103 10.11 5.17 6.97
N ALA A 104 10.98 4.75 6.04
CA ALA A 104 11.57 3.43 5.99
C ALA A 104 13.11 3.48 5.92
N PRO A 105 13.79 3.97 6.98
CA PRO A 105 15.24 4.21 6.95
C PRO A 105 16.10 2.94 6.85
N GLY A 106 15.57 1.78 7.20
CA GLY A 106 16.21 0.47 7.08
C GLY A 106 16.07 -0.18 5.71
N LEU A 107 15.41 0.46 4.75
CA LEU A 107 15.30 0.03 3.35
C LEU A 107 16.04 1.00 2.43
N LYS A 108 16.60 0.50 1.32
CA LYS A 108 17.34 1.36 0.39
C LYS A 108 16.37 2.28 -0.37
N PRO A 109 16.66 3.58 -0.52
CA PRO A 109 15.82 4.51 -1.29
C PRO A 109 15.44 4.01 -2.69
N ALA A 110 16.37 3.34 -3.38
CA ALA A 110 16.16 2.81 -4.73
C ALA A 110 15.09 1.70 -4.83
N GLN A 111 14.63 1.16 -3.70
CA GLN A 111 13.53 0.18 -3.63
C GLN A 111 12.15 0.83 -3.79
N PHE A 112 12.05 2.16 -3.67
CA PHE A 112 10.79 2.89 -3.75
C PHE A 112 10.63 3.58 -5.10
N THR A 113 9.52 3.32 -5.78
CA THR A 113 9.20 3.90 -7.09
C THR A 113 7.79 4.46 -7.11
N GLY A 114 7.59 5.60 -7.76
CA GLY A 114 6.26 6.13 -8.09
C GLY A 114 5.89 5.74 -9.51
N MET A 115 4.64 5.29 -9.73
CA MET A 115 4.19 4.86 -11.05
C MET A 115 3.99 6.05 -12.00
N MET A 116 4.85 6.15 -13.02
CA MET A 116 4.72 7.12 -14.11
C MET A 116 4.27 6.47 -15.43
N ARG A 117 4.10 5.14 -15.43
CA ARG A 117 3.57 4.38 -16.56
C ARG A 117 2.05 4.50 -16.58
N LEU A 118 1.51 4.93 -17.72
CA LEU A 118 0.08 5.04 -18.02
C LEU A 118 -0.36 3.89 -18.94
#